data_AF-A0A353Y3L2-F1
#
_entry.id   AF-A0A353Y3L2-F1
#
_cell.length_a   1.000
_cell.length_b   1.000
_cell.length_c   1.000
_cell.angle_alpha   90.00
_cell.angle_beta   90.00
_cell.angle_gamma   90.00
#
_symmetry.space_group_name_H-M   'P 1'
#
loop_
_entity.id
_entity.type
_entity.pdbx_description
1 polymer ?
#
loop_
_entity_poly.entity_id
_entity_poly.type
_entity_poly.pdbx_seq_one_letter_code
_entity_poly.pdbx_strand_id
1 'polypeptide(L)'
;MAPAQFVHPRANRQTRLCDAHVAYEFKRGKRRTIGMQVGADGLVVSAPRWVPLYEVEAALQEKAEWIVRKLDEMRAREQRLESTRIEWRDGANFPFLGETVIVVLDPTHAYRAVGGGLKANDVEVVLHTDAQAPNLTLDGVPRLTLHIGLPQHAEPAQIRDAVQAWLMRQAKRLFTERLNHYAPLLGVQWRKLSLSSAGTRWGSASADGAIRLNWRLIHFRQNVIDYVVAHELSHLRVMDHSPRFW
;
A
#
# COMPACT_ATOMS: atom_id res chain seq x y z
N MET A 1 -9.80 32.73 3.41
CA MET A 1 -9.32 31.36 3.75
C MET A 1 -7.82 31.44 3.96
N ALA A 2 -7.28 30.81 5.00
CA ALA A 2 -5.85 30.74 5.20
C ALA A 2 -5.20 29.89 4.08
N PRO A 3 -4.03 30.28 3.55
CA PRO A 3 -3.36 29.54 2.48
C PRO A 3 -2.99 28.12 2.95
N ALA A 4 -3.13 27.13 2.06
CA ALA A 4 -2.80 25.74 2.38
C ALA A 4 -1.31 25.61 2.74
N GLN A 5 -1.00 24.97 3.88
CA GLN A 5 0.38 24.79 4.35
C GLN A 5 0.82 23.34 4.20
N PHE A 6 1.92 23.08 3.49
CA PHE A 6 2.54 21.77 3.34
C PHE A 6 3.95 21.80 3.91
N VAL A 7 4.32 20.81 4.73
CA VAL A 7 5.60 20.81 5.43
C VAL A 7 6.26 19.44 5.31
N HIS A 8 7.46 19.42 4.72
CA HIS A 8 8.32 18.25 4.74
C HIS A 8 9.05 18.11 6.09
N PRO A 9 9.14 16.92 6.72
CA PRO A 9 9.79 16.73 8.03
C PRO A 9 11.25 17.20 8.07
N ARG A 10 11.94 17.13 6.94
CA ARG A 10 13.33 17.62 6.76
C ARG A 10 13.41 18.93 5.97
N ALA A 11 12.35 19.74 6.00
CA ALA A 11 12.35 20.99 5.26
C ALA A 11 13.48 21.91 5.71
N ASN A 12 14.21 22.46 4.75
CA ASN A 12 15.28 23.43 4.97
C ASN A 12 15.13 24.68 4.08
N ARG A 13 14.03 24.73 3.33
CA ARG A 13 13.60 25.80 2.44
C ARG A 13 12.08 25.87 2.44
N GLN A 14 11.55 27.03 2.09
CA GLN A 14 10.13 27.26 1.90
C GLN A 14 9.91 28.14 0.67
N THR A 15 8.80 27.94 -0.01
CA THR A 15 8.37 28.78 -1.12
C THR A 15 6.86 28.91 -1.12
N ARG A 16 6.35 29.92 -1.83
CA ARG A 16 4.92 30.07 -2.10
C ARG A 16 4.65 29.58 -3.52
N LEU A 17 3.78 28.59 -3.67
CA LEU A 17 3.35 28.06 -4.96
C LEU A 17 1.85 28.29 -5.09
N CYS A 18 1.44 29.08 -6.09
CA CYS A 18 0.07 29.59 -6.17
C CYS A 18 -0.32 30.28 -4.85
N ASP A 19 -1.35 29.78 -4.17
CA ASP A 19 -1.77 30.23 -2.84
C ASP A 19 -1.36 29.30 -1.69
N ALA A 20 -0.46 28.34 -1.93
CA ALA A 20 0.01 27.41 -0.91
C ALA A 20 1.43 27.78 -0.41
N HIS A 21 1.64 27.65 0.90
CA HIS A 21 2.97 27.67 1.51
C HIS A 21 3.53 26.25 1.55
N VAL A 22 4.67 26.02 0.89
CA VAL A 22 5.29 24.71 0.79
C VAL A 22 6.70 24.77 1.37
N ALA A 23 6.90 24.12 2.52
CA ALA A 23 8.21 23.88 3.11
C ALA A 23 8.74 22.52 2.63
N TYR A 24 9.94 22.50 2.06
CA TYR A 24 10.47 21.36 1.29
C TYR A 24 11.92 21.05 1.65
N GLU A 25 12.31 19.78 1.46
CA GLU A 25 13.71 19.38 1.59
C GLU A 25 14.46 19.73 0.30
N PHE A 26 15.44 20.62 0.41
CA PHE A 26 16.33 20.99 -0.68
C PHE A 26 17.69 20.30 -0.56
N LYS A 27 18.12 19.64 -1.63
CA LYS A 27 19.41 18.95 -1.72
C LYS A 27 20.21 19.41 -2.94
N ARG A 28 21.53 19.51 -2.78
CA ARG A 28 22.46 19.73 -3.89
C ARG A 28 23.34 18.50 -4.12
N GLY A 29 23.60 18.14 -5.37
CA GLY A 29 24.39 16.95 -5.71
C GLY A 29 25.01 16.96 -7.11
N LYS A 30 25.71 15.88 -7.46
CA LYS A 30 26.19 15.63 -8.83
C LYS A 30 25.00 15.16 -9.69
N ARG A 31 24.43 16.08 -10.48
CA ARG A 31 23.28 15.82 -11.35
C ARG A 31 23.20 16.84 -12.47
N ARG A 32 22.52 16.47 -13.56
CA ARG A 32 22.46 17.25 -14.81
C ARG A 32 21.30 18.24 -14.86
N THR A 33 20.22 17.99 -14.13
CA THR A 33 18.97 18.76 -14.19
C THR A 33 18.42 19.05 -12.79
N ILE A 34 17.51 20.02 -12.64
CA ILE A 34 16.67 20.21 -11.45
C ILE A 34 15.60 19.10 -11.44
N GLY A 35 15.24 18.60 -10.26
CA GLY A 35 14.29 17.49 -10.16
C GLY A 35 13.51 17.60 -8.88
N MET A 36 12.23 17.27 -8.97
CA MET A 36 11.23 17.44 -7.93
C MET A 36 10.54 16.11 -7.71
N GLN A 37 10.35 15.74 -6.44
CA GLN A 37 9.63 14.55 -6.05
C GLN A 37 8.63 14.93 -4.96
N VAL A 38 7.37 14.61 -5.17
CA VAL A 38 6.32 14.73 -4.15
C VAL A 38 6.03 13.33 -3.62
N GLY A 39 6.42 13.08 -2.37
CA GLY A 39 6.23 11.81 -1.67
C GLY A 39 5.25 11.94 -0.50
N ALA A 40 5.13 10.89 0.31
CA ALA A 40 4.32 10.91 1.53
C ALA A 40 4.80 12.00 2.52
N ASP A 41 6.11 12.17 2.63
CA ASP A 41 6.73 13.19 3.48
C ASP A 41 6.65 14.61 2.88
N GLY A 42 6.07 14.80 1.70
CA GLY A 42 5.98 16.11 1.03
C GLY A 42 6.99 16.30 -0.11
N LEU A 43 7.32 17.56 -0.41
CA LEU A 43 8.16 17.94 -1.55
C LEU A 43 9.66 17.81 -1.22
N VAL A 44 10.39 17.14 -2.12
CA VAL A 44 11.86 17.11 -2.15
C VAL A 44 12.33 17.71 -3.47
N VAL A 45 13.23 18.68 -3.38
CA VAL A 45 13.83 19.36 -4.53
C VAL A 45 15.31 19.09 -4.52
N SER A 46 15.80 18.52 -5.62
CA SER A 46 17.23 18.40 -5.83
C SER A 46 17.67 19.42 -6.89
N ALA A 47 18.86 20.03 -6.75
CA ALA A 47 19.52 20.85 -7.78
C ALA A 47 21.00 20.44 -8.02
N PRO A 48 21.57 20.64 -9.23
CA PRO A 48 23.01 20.61 -9.44
C PRO A 48 23.72 21.65 -8.55
N ARG A 49 25.01 21.45 -8.26
CA ARG A 49 25.77 22.39 -7.41
C ARG A 49 25.92 23.79 -8.00
N TRP A 50 26.04 23.88 -9.33
CA TRP A 50 26.27 25.12 -10.07
C TRP A 50 24.98 25.91 -10.35
N VAL A 51 23.80 25.29 -10.27
CA VAL A 51 22.53 25.96 -10.55
C VAL A 51 22.20 26.94 -9.42
N PRO A 52 22.04 28.24 -9.70
CA PRO A 52 21.72 29.23 -8.70
C PRO A 52 20.29 29.05 -8.16
N LEU A 53 20.02 29.60 -6.96
CA LEU A 53 18.74 29.38 -6.28
C LEU A 53 17.55 29.95 -7.08
N TYR A 54 17.72 31.09 -7.74
CA TYR A 54 16.64 31.71 -8.52
C TYR A 54 16.16 30.83 -9.68
N GLU A 55 17.04 30.03 -10.30
CA GLU A 55 16.62 29.06 -11.34
C GLU A 55 15.85 27.89 -10.75
N VAL A 56 16.19 27.47 -9.52
CA VAL A 56 15.41 26.46 -8.79
C VAL A 56 14.03 27.01 -8.45
N GLU A 57 13.95 28.26 -8.00
CA GLU A 57 12.69 28.93 -7.72
C GLU A 57 11.84 29.10 -8.99
N ALA A 58 12.44 29.52 -10.11
CA ALA A 58 11.76 29.62 -11.39
C ALA A 58 11.17 28.27 -11.84
N ALA A 59 11.94 27.18 -11.73
CA ALA A 59 11.46 25.84 -12.05
C ALA A 59 10.31 25.41 -11.11
N LEU A 60 10.38 25.76 -9.82
CA LEU A 60 9.30 25.49 -8.87
C LEU A 60 8.02 26.25 -9.22
N GLN A 61 8.13 27.51 -9.64
CA GLN A 61 6.99 28.30 -10.10
C GLN A 61 6.39 27.76 -11.39
N GLU A 62 7.23 27.37 -12.36
CA GLU A 62 6.78 26.75 -13.62
C GLU A 62 5.96 25.46 -13.37
N LYS A 63 6.27 24.73 -12.30
CA LYS A 63 5.56 23.50 -11.89
C LYS A 63 4.57 23.71 -10.74
N ALA A 64 4.26 24.95 -10.35
CA ALA A 64 3.50 25.26 -9.15
C ALA A 64 2.16 24.50 -9.06
N GLU A 65 1.34 24.56 -10.12
CA GLU A 65 0.05 23.88 -10.17
C GLU A 65 0.17 22.36 -10.02
N TRP A 66 1.16 21.76 -10.69
CA TRP A 66 1.40 20.31 -10.60
C TRP A 66 1.86 19.90 -9.19
N ILE A 67 2.73 20.69 -8.56
CA ILE A 67 3.24 20.44 -7.20
C ILE A 67 2.08 20.51 -6.19
N VAL A 68 1.31 21.61 -6.22
CA VAL A 68 0.20 21.82 -5.27
C VAL A 68 -0.86 20.73 -5.45
N ARG A 69 -1.27 20.44 -6.69
CA ARG A 69 -2.20 19.34 -6.97
C ARG A 69 -1.69 18.00 -6.44
N LYS A 70 -0.40 17.69 -6.62
CA LYS A 70 0.18 16.42 -6.12
C LYS A 70 0.22 16.37 -4.59
N LEU A 71 0.51 17.48 -3.94
CA LEU A 71 0.48 17.58 -2.48
C LEU A 71 -0.94 17.43 -1.92
N ASP A 72 -1.94 18.04 -2.58
CA ASP A 72 -3.35 17.86 -2.24
C ASP A 72 -3.85 16.44 -2.52
N GLU A 73 -3.49 15.84 -3.65
CA GLU A 73 -3.77 14.43 -3.93
C GLU A 73 -3.18 13.52 -2.83
N MET A 74 -1.97 13.82 -2.37
CA MET A 74 -1.33 13.04 -1.30
C MET A 74 -2.00 13.25 0.06
N ARG A 75 -2.34 14.49 0.43
CA ARG A 75 -3.09 14.80 1.65
C ARG A 75 -4.48 14.21 1.63
N ALA A 76 -5.22 14.36 0.54
CA ALA A 76 -6.55 13.78 0.38
C ALA A 76 -6.52 12.25 0.37
N ARG A 77 -5.40 11.65 -0.04
CA ARG A 77 -5.16 10.22 0.05
C ARG A 77 -4.83 9.78 1.48
N GLU A 78 -4.02 10.53 2.21
CA GLU A 78 -3.78 10.32 3.64
C GLU A 78 -5.07 10.44 4.44
N GLN A 79 -5.85 11.50 4.21
CA GLN A 79 -7.15 11.73 4.85
C GLN A 79 -8.19 10.67 4.49
N ARG A 80 -8.25 10.19 3.23
CA ARG A 80 -9.12 9.05 2.86
C ARG A 80 -8.68 7.73 3.50
N LEU A 81 -7.37 7.52 3.67
CA LEU A 81 -6.84 6.36 4.39
C LEU A 81 -7.13 6.47 5.90
N GLU A 82 -7.19 7.68 6.45
CA GLU A 82 -7.57 7.95 7.85
C GLU A 82 -9.07 7.82 8.10
N SER A 83 -9.94 8.22 7.16
CA SER A 83 -11.39 8.12 7.32
C SER A 83 -11.96 6.72 7.06
N THR A 84 -11.20 5.84 6.40
CA THR A 84 -11.54 4.41 6.17
C THR A 84 -10.78 3.49 7.14
N ARG A 85 -10.15 4.06 8.18
CA ARG A 85 -9.22 3.35 9.05
C ARG A 85 -10.01 2.43 9.95
N ILE A 86 -9.91 1.12 9.68
CA ILE A 86 -10.30 0.07 10.64
C ILE A 86 -9.71 0.48 12.00
N GLU A 87 -10.57 0.64 12.99
CA GLU A 87 -10.15 0.86 14.36
C GLU A 87 -9.58 -0.47 14.86
N TRP A 88 -8.26 -0.59 14.85
CA TRP A 88 -7.59 -1.84 15.19
C TRP A 88 -7.67 -2.09 16.68
N ARG A 89 -8.52 -3.04 17.06
CA ARG A 89 -8.76 -3.53 18.41
C ARG A 89 -9.17 -5.01 18.35
N ASP A 90 -9.27 -5.65 19.50
CA ASP A 90 -9.95 -6.94 19.59
C ASP A 90 -11.40 -6.82 19.09
N GLY A 91 -11.84 -7.78 18.29
CA GLY A 91 -13.14 -7.76 17.62
C GLY A 91 -13.24 -6.86 16.38
N ALA A 92 -12.16 -6.19 15.95
CA ALA A 92 -12.18 -5.35 14.75
C ALA A 92 -12.49 -6.16 13.48
N ASN A 93 -13.22 -5.56 12.54
CA ASN A 93 -13.65 -6.21 11.30
C ASN A 93 -12.85 -5.70 10.11
N PHE A 94 -12.46 -6.61 9.21
CA PHE A 94 -11.85 -6.24 7.93
C PHE A 94 -12.22 -7.23 6.82
N PRO A 95 -12.27 -6.78 5.55
CA PRO A 95 -12.58 -7.67 4.44
C PRO A 95 -11.38 -8.58 4.08
N PHE A 96 -11.64 -9.83 3.71
CA PHE A 96 -10.65 -10.76 3.17
C PHE A 96 -11.35 -11.68 2.17
N LEU A 97 -10.88 -11.70 0.92
CA LEU A 97 -11.48 -12.45 -0.18
C LEU A 97 -12.99 -12.18 -0.38
N GLY A 98 -13.44 -10.97 -0.05
CA GLY A 98 -14.84 -10.58 -0.12
C GLY A 98 -15.70 -10.98 1.09
N GLU A 99 -15.12 -11.68 2.07
CA GLU A 99 -15.75 -12.05 3.34
C GLU A 99 -15.29 -11.13 4.47
N THR A 100 -16.07 -11.04 5.54
CA THR A 100 -15.70 -10.25 6.73
C THR A 100 -14.95 -11.12 7.72
N VAL A 101 -13.74 -10.70 8.11
CA VAL A 101 -12.91 -11.33 9.13
C VAL A 101 -12.95 -10.51 10.42
N ILE A 102 -13.03 -11.20 11.55
CA ILE A 102 -12.98 -10.62 12.90
C ILE A 102 -11.60 -10.87 13.49
N VAL A 103 -10.94 -9.83 14.01
CA VAL A 103 -9.70 -9.95 14.77
C VAL A 103 -9.97 -10.50 16.16
N VAL A 104 -9.20 -11.50 16.60
CA VAL A 104 -9.24 -12.06 17.95
C VAL A 104 -7.82 -12.00 18.53
N LEU A 105 -7.63 -11.33 19.65
CA LEU A 105 -6.36 -11.35 20.38
C LEU A 105 -6.27 -12.60 21.23
N ASP A 106 -5.26 -13.43 20.94
CA ASP A 106 -5.03 -14.69 21.61
C ASP A 106 -3.65 -14.71 22.29
N PRO A 107 -3.57 -14.31 23.57
CA PRO A 107 -2.31 -14.32 24.32
C PRO A 107 -1.72 -15.71 24.54
N THR A 108 -2.48 -16.79 24.34
CA THR A 108 -1.96 -18.17 24.51
C THR A 108 -1.02 -18.57 23.39
N HIS A 109 -1.15 -17.93 22.23
CA HIS A 109 -0.25 -18.06 21.07
C HIS A 109 0.84 -16.97 21.04
N ALA A 110 0.94 -16.13 22.07
CA ALA A 110 2.02 -15.17 22.20
C ALA A 110 3.32 -15.92 22.55
N TYR A 111 4.16 -16.17 21.56
CA TYR A 111 5.47 -16.76 21.78
C TYR A 111 6.25 -15.96 22.85
N ARG A 112 6.81 -16.66 23.85
CA ARG A 112 7.66 -16.10 24.92
C ARG A 112 8.91 -15.41 24.33
N ALA A 113 8.79 -14.20 23.81
CA ALA A 113 9.92 -13.35 23.52
C ALA A 113 10.33 -12.63 24.82
N VAL A 114 11.26 -13.25 25.55
CA VAL A 114 11.93 -12.62 26.69
C VAL A 114 12.69 -11.39 26.18
N GLY A 115 12.23 -10.19 26.52
CA GLY A 115 13.03 -8.97 26.58
C GLY A 115 13.37 -8.21 25.28
N GLY A 116 12.93 -8.65 24.11
CA GLY A 116 13.16 -7.94 22.84
C GLY A 116 11.86 -7.69 22.11
N GLY A 117 11.57 -6.43 21.73
CA GLY A 117 10.31 -6.05 21.08
C GLY A 117 9.92 -6.98 19.93
N LEU A 118 8.73 -7.57 20.01
CA LEU A 118 8.18 -8.47 19.00
C LEU A 118 8.11 -7.73 17.64
N LYS A 119 8.82 -8.24 16.63
CA LYS A 119 8.62 -7.77 15.26
C LYS A 119 7.32 -8.37 14.74
N ALA A 120 6.56 -7.62 13.93
CA ALA A 120 5.26 -8.06 13.39
C ALA A 120 5.31 -9.38 12.58
N ASN A 121 6.50 -9.83 12.15
CA ASN A 121 6.69 -11.11 11.47
C ASN A 121 6.81 -12.31 12.42
N ASP A 122 7.12 -12.08 13.69
CA ASP A 122 7.34 -13.12 14.70
C ASP A 122 6.06 -13.40 15.52
N VAL A 123 4.98 -12.65 15.24
CA VAL A 123 3.65 -12.86 15.81
C VAL A 123 2.96 -13.98 15.05
N GLU A 124 2.57 -15.02 15.77
CA GLU A 124 1.74 -16.09 15.23
C GLU A 124 0.35 -15.54 14.88
N VAL A 125 -0.10 -15.81 13.65
CA VAL A 125 -1.40 -15.35 13.15
C VAL A 125 -2.08 -16.48 12.38
N VAL A 126 -3.21 -16.94 12.90
CA VAL A 126 -3.96 -18.10 12.38
C VAL A 126 -5.37 -17.68 12.02
N LEU A 127 -5.81 -18.04 10.81
CA LEU A 127 -7.18 -17.83 10.35
C LEU A 127 -7.98 -19.10 10.63
N HIS A 128 -9.08 -18.98 11.37
CA HIS A 128 -10.04 -20.04 11.61
C HIS A 128 -11.30 -19.82 10.79
N THR A 129 -11.90 -20.92 10.37
CA THR A 129 -13.26 -20.98 9.84
C THR A 129 -14.11 -21.75 10.85
N ASP A 130 -15.38 -21.38 11.00
CA ASP A 130 -16.34 -21.90 12.01
C ASP A 130 -16.56 -23.42 12.10
N ALA A 131 -15.81 -24.23 11.35
CA ALA A 131 -15.72 -25.66 11.63
C ALA A 131 -15.18 -25.99 13.04
N GLN A 132 -14.67 -25.01 13.80
CA GLN A 132 -13.96 -25.19 15.07
C GLN A 132 -14.50 -24.37 16.26
N ALA A 133 -15.56 -23.56 16.10
CA ALA A 133 -16.10 -22.70 17.15
C ALA A 133 -17.61 -22.93 17.41
N PRO A 134 -17.99 -24.02 18.11
CA PRO A 134 -19.37 -24.51 18.15
C PRO A 134 -20.41 -23.63 18.85
N ASN A 135 -20.01 -22.55 19.55
CA ASN A 135 -20.91 -21.83 20.46
C ASN A 135 -21.07 -20.32 20.17
N LEU A 136 -20.54 -19.80 19.06
CA LEU A 136 -20.55 -18.35 18.82
C LEU A 136 -21.33 -17.92 17.58
N THR A 137 -21.82 -18.83 16.75
CA THR A 137 -22.43 -18.48 15.45
C THR A 137 -23.90 -18.84 15.38
N LEU A 138 -24.66 -17.97 14.71
CA LEU A 138 -25.98 -18.33 14.23
C LEU A 138 -25.78 -19.50 13.25
N ASP A 139 -26.56 -20.57 13.40
CA ASP A 139 -26.48 -21.74 12.54
C ASP A 139 -26.41 -21.33 11.06
N GLY A 140 -25.30 -21.70 10.40
CA GLY A 140 -25.11 -21.49 8.96
C GLY A 140 -24.47 -20.17 8.52
N VAL A 141 -24.07 -19.27 9.43
CA VAL A 141 -23.28 -18.08 9.05
C VAL A 141 -21.79 -18.33 9.33
N PRO A 142 -20.97 -18.67 8.32
CA PRO A 142 -19.53 -18.86 8.52
C PRO A 142 -18.88 -17.54 8.93
N ARG A 143 -18.29 -17.52 10.12
CA ARG A 143 -17.38 -16.47 10.58
C ARG A 143 -15.95 -16.90 10.33
N LEU A 144 -15.19 -15.92 9.84
CA LEU A 144 -13.74 -15.99 9.75
C LEU A 144 -13.17 -15.22 10.94
N THR A 145 -12.39 -15.89 11.78
CA THR A 145 -11.67 -15.25 12.88
C THR A 145 -10.17 -15.31 12.64
N LEU A 146 -9.49 -14.18 12.80
CA LEU A 146 -8.03 -14.09 12.72
C LEU A 146 -7.48 -13.98 14.14
N HIS A 147 -6.95 -15.09 14.65
CA HIS A 147 -6.31 -15.15 15.95
C HIS A 147 -4.89 -14.61 15.84
N ILE A 148 -4.56 -13.62 16.68
CA ILE A 148 -3.27 -12.94 16.69
C ILE A 148 -2.62 -13.18 18.06
N GLY A 149 -1.41 -13.73 18.06
CA GLY A 149 -0.57 -13.98 19.24
C GLY A 149 -0.06 -12.71 19.93
N LEU A 150 -0.97 -11.83 20.33
CA LEU A 150 -0.71 -10.57 21.02
C LEU A 150 -1.51 -10.52 22.33
N PRO A 151 -1.01 -9.80 23.35
CA PRO A 151 -1.73 -9.64 24.60
C PRO A 151 -2.98 -8.75 24.42
N GLN A 152 -3.99 -8.91 25.28
CA GLN A 152 -5.28 -8.19 25.15
C GLN A 152 -5.15 -6.66 25.19
N HIS A 153 -4.13 -6.14 25.87
CA HIS A 153 -3.80 -4.71 25.93
C HIS A 153 -2.87 -4.23 24.80
N ALA A 154 -2.72 -5.00 23.72
CA ALA A 154 -1.86 -4.61 22.60
C ALA A 154 -2.34 -3.29 21.97
N GLU A 155 -1.39 -2.42 21.63
CA GLU A 155 -1.69 -1.13 21.02
C GLU A 155 -2.29 -1.32 19.61
N PRO A 156 -3.23 -0.48 19.16
CA PRO A 156 -3.83 -0.56 17.83
C PRO A 156 -2.82 -0.64 16.68
N ALA A 157 -1.66 0.02 16.84
CA ALA A 157 -0.58 -0.06 15.87
C ALA A 157 0.03 -1.47 15.74
N GLN A 158 0.20 -2.19 16.85
CA GLN A 158 0.75 -3.54 16.86
C GLN A 158 -0.22 -4.53 16.19
N ILE A 159 -1.51 -4.40 16.49
CA ILE A 159 -2.58 -5.21 15.89
C ILE A 159 -2.61 -4.97 14.37
N ARG A 160 -2.64 -3.70 13.95
CA ARG A 160 -2.60 -3.32 12.53
C ARG A 160 -1.40 -3.95 11.82
N ASP A 161 -0.22 -3.81 12.40
CA ASP A 161 1.02 -4.24 11.75
C ASP A 161 1.07 -5.77 11.62
N ALA A 162 0.58 -6.51 12.62
CA ALA A 162 0.44 -7.97 12.56
C ALA A 162 -0.56 -8.41 11.48
N VAL A 163 -1.76 -7.80 11.45
CA VAL A 163 -2.78 -8.10 10.43
C VAL A 163 -2.28 -7.76 9.03
N GLN A 164 -1.66 -6.59 8.84
CA GLN A 164 -1.12 -6.19 7.54
C GLN A 164 -0.01 -7.14 7.08
N ALA A 165 0.90 -7.55 7.98
CA ALA A 165 1.93 -8.53 7.66
C ALA A 165 1.31 -9.86 7.22
N TRP A 166 0.28 -10.34 7.92
CA TRP A 166 -0.46 -11.53 7.53
C TRP A 166 -1.14 -11.37 6.15
N LEU A 167 -1.85 -10.26 5.91
CA LEU A 167 -2.50 -9.96 4.63
C LEU A 167 -1.51 -9.92 3.48
N MET A 168 -0.34 -9.32 3.67
CA MET A 168 0.72 -9.27 2.65
C MET A 168 1.27 -10.67 2.33
N ARG A 169 1.39 -11.56 3.33
CA ARG A 169 1.79 -12.97 3.11
C ARG A 169 0.72 -13.71 2.31
N GLN A 170 -0.56 -13.58 2.69
CA GLN A 170 -1.67 -14.20 1.96
C GLN A 170 -1.77 -13.68 0.52
N ALA A 171 -1.68 -12.36 0.32
CA ALA A 171 -1.65 -11.73 -0.99
C ALA A 171 -0.51 -12.28 -1.86
N LYS A 172 0.72 -12.36 -1.33
CA LYS A 172 1.85 -12.92 -2.09
C LYS A 172 1.61 -14.37 -2.48
N ARG A 173 1.12 -15.19 -1.56
CA ARG A 173 0.80 -16.61 -1.81
C ARG A 173 -0.27 -16.73 -2.91
N LEU A 174 -1.44 -16.13 -2.69
CA LEU A 174 -2.57 -16.24 -3.60
C LEU A 174 -2.23 -15.68 -4.98
N PHE A 175 -1.63 -14.48 -5.06
CA PHE A 175 -1.33 -13.89 -6.37
C PHE A 175 -0.30 -14.74 -7.14
N THR A 176 0.67 -15.35 -6.46
CA THR A 176 1.60 -16.28 -7.09
C THR A 176 0.86 -17.50 -7.65
N GLU A 177 -0.07 -18.07 -6.88
CA GLU A 177 -0.90 -19.18 -7.33
C GLU A 177 -1.74 -18.80 -8.55
N ARG A 178 -2.41 -17.64 -8.52
CA ARG A 178 -3.23 -17.17 -9.64
C ARG A 178 -2.39 -16.86 -10.88
N LEU A 179 -1.21 -16.25 -10.71
CA LEU A 179 -0.27 -16.03 -11.81
C LEU A 179 0.19 -17.36 -12.45
N ASN A 180 0.51 -18.36 -11.63
CA ASN A 180 0.90 -19.69 -12.10
C ASN A 180 -0.25 -20.42 -12.81
N HIS A 181 -1.48 -20.17 -12.39
CA HIS A 181 -2.66 -20.74 -13.03
C HIS A 181 -2.94 -20.11 -14.41
N TYR A 182 -2.93 -18.79 -14.51
CA TYR A 182 -3.33 -18.09 -15.74
C TYR A 182 -2.21 -17.92 -16.78
N ALA A 183 -0.94 -17.85 -16.36
CA ALA A 183 0.16 -17.64 -17.31
C ALA A 183 0.27 -18.75 -18.39
N PRO A 184 0.12 -20.05 -18.08
CA PRO A 184 0.09 -21.10 -19.09
C PRO A 184 -1.12 -21.00 -20.03
N LEU A 185 -2.30 -20.66 -19.51
CA LEU A 185 -3.52 -20.49 -20.30
C LEU A 185 -3.39 -19.35 -21.32
N LEU A 186 -2.70 -18.28 -20.91
CA LEU A 186 -2.36 -17.16 -21.76
C LEU A 186 -1.07 -17.38 -22.55
N GLY A 187 -0.42 -18.55 -22.46
CA GLY A 187 0.85 -18.86 -23.11
C GLY A 187 1.93 -17.78 -22.94
N VAL A 188 2.10 -17.28 -21.71
CA VAL A 188 3.12 -16.31 -21.30
C VAL A 188 3.93 -16.85 -20.13
N GLN A 189 5.07 -16.21 -19.84
CA GLN A 189 5.90 -16.52 -18.69
C GLN A 189 6.17 -15.24 -17.91
N TRP A 190 5.94 -15.28 -16.59
CA TRP A 190 6.26 -14.19 -15.68
C TRP A 190 7.51 -14.54 -14.86
N ARG A 191 8.30 -13.54 -14.48
CA ARG A 191 9.61 -13.73 -13.83
C ARG A 191 9.61 -13.35 -12.36
N LYS A 192 8.86 -12.31 -12.00
CA LYS A 192 8.87 -11.77 -10.64
C LYS A 192 7.53 -11.14 -10.28
N LEU A 193 7.05 -11.43 -9.07
CA LEU A 193 5.94 -10.74 -8.45
C LEU A 193 6.49 -9.74 -7.42
N SER A 194 6.00 -8.51 -7.46
CA SER A 194 6.16 -7.52 -6.40
C SER A 194 4.82 -7.04 -5.89
N LEU A 195 4.67 -6.95 -4.56
CA LEU A 195 3.49 -6.33 -3.96
C LEU A 195 3.69 -4.82 -3.88
N SER A 196 2.61 -4.07 -4.07
CA SER A 196 2.59 -2.62 -3.96
C SER A 196 1.39 -2.13 -3.15
N SER A 197 1.42 -0.86 -2.80
CA SER A 197 0.30 -0.13 -2.21
C SER A 197 -0.04 1.10 -3.07
N ALA A 198 0.16 1.01 -4.39
CA ALA A 198 -0.11 2.12 -5.31
C ALA A 198 -1.60 2.52 -5.28
N GLY A 199 -1.89 3.83 -5.21
CA GLY A 199 -3.27 4.31 -5.02
C GLY A 199 -4.05 4.51 -6.31
N THR A 200 -3.36 4.48 -7.45
CA THR A 200 -3.93 4.82 -8.76
C THR A 200 -4.05 3.63 -9.69
N ARG A 201 -3.57 2.45 -9.28
CA ARG A 201 -3.60 1.23 -10.10
C ARG A 201 -3.63 -0.03 -9.24
N TRP A 202 -4.30 -1.05 -9.76
CA TRP A 202 -4.39 -2.37 -9.14
C TRP A 202 -3.22 -3.29 -9.52
N GLY A 203 -2.63 -3.07 -10.70
CA GLY A 203 -1.45 -3.78 -11.14
C GLY A 203 -0.62 -3.01 -12.15
N SER A 204 0.49 -3.63 -12.55
CA SER A 204 1.24 -3.29 -13.76
C SER A 204 2.13 -4.47 -14.15
N ALA A 205 2.28 -4.69 -15.44
CA ALA A 205 3.28 -5.59 -16.01
C ALA A 205 4.33 -4.83 -16.82
N SER A 206 5.50 -5.43 -16.97
CA SER A 206 6.53 -4.97 -17.90
C SER A 206 6.88 -6.08 -18.90
N ALA A 207 7.37 -5.69 -20.09
CA ALA A 207 7.78 -6.60 -21.17
C ALA A 207 8.76 -7.68 -20.74
N ASP A 208 9.50 -7.40 -19.69
CA ASP A 208 10.48 -8.29 -19.10
C ASP A 208 9.82 -9.25 -18.08
N GLY A 209 8.49 -9.42 -18.07
CA GLY A 209 7.82 -10.40 -17.22
C GLY A 209 7.79 -10.05 -15.73
N ALA A 210 8.14 -8.83 -15.32
CA ALA A 210 7.91 -8.40 -13.95
C ALA A 210 6.46 -7.94 -13.77
N ILE A 211 5.78 -8.56 -12.80
CA ILE A 211 4.41 -8.24 -12.43
C ILE A 211 4.42 -7.54 -11.07
N ARG A 212 3.66 -6.44 -10.97
CA ARG A 212 3.40 -5.75 -9.73
C ARG A 212 1.91 -5.70 -9.47
N LEU A 213 1.47 -6.16 -8.32
CA LEU A 213 0.06 -6.14 -7.92
C LEU A 213 -0.10 -5.36 -6.61
N ASN A 214 -1.22 -4.67 -6.46
CA ASN A 214 -1.57 -4.01 -5.21
C ASN A 214 -2.06 -5.05 -4.21
N TRP A 215 -1.40 -5.15 -3.04
CA TRP A 215 -1.76 -6.16 -2.04
C TRP A 215 -3.20 -6.02 -1.54
N ARG A 216 -3.78 -4.81 -1.61
CA ARG A 216 -5.18 -4.56 -1.21
C ARG A 216 -6.20 -5.31 -2.08
N LEU A 217 -5.80 -5.89 -3.21
CA LEU A 217 -6.65 -6.81 -3.97
C LEU A 217 -7.16 -7.98 -3.10
N ILE A 218 -6.40 -8.37 -2.07
CA ILE A 218 -6.79 -9.46 -1.15
C ILE A 218 -8.09 -9.18 -0.37
N HIS A 219 -8.56 -7.94 -0.34
CA HIS A 219 -9.84 -7.57 0.29
C HIS A 219 -11.04 -7.89 -0.60
N PHE A 220 -10.85 -8.09 -1.90
CA PHE A 220 -11.91 -8.35 -2.88
C PHE A 220 -12.10 -9.84 -3.12
N ARG A 221 -13.26 -10.22 -3.64
CA ARG A 221 -13.55 -11.59 -4.06
C ARG A 221 -12.50 -12.10 -5.05
N GLN A 222 -12.20 -13.39 -5.00
CA GLN A 222 -11.16 -14.01 -5.83
C GLN A 222 -11.36 -13.78 -7.32
N ASN A 223 -12.60 -13.75 -7.84
CA ASN A 223 -12.86 -13.46 -9.25
C ASN A 223 -12.38 -12.07 -9.70
N VAL A 224 -12.39 -11.07 -8.80
CA VAL A 224 -11.83 -9.74 -9.07
C VAL A 224 -10.30 -9.81 -9.14
N ILE A 225 -9.70 -10.58 -8.23
CA ILE A 225 -8.24 -10.81 -8.23
C ILE A 225 -7.83 -11.50 -9.54
N ASP A 226 -8.57 -12.52 -9.95
CA ASP A 226 -8.33 -13.30 -11.16
C ASP A 226 -8.38 -12.43 -12.42
N TYR A 227 -9.39 -11.57 -12.51
CA TYR A 227 -9.49 -10.61 -13.61
C TYR A 227 -8.26 -9.69 -13.69
N VAL A 228 -7.84 -9.10 -12.56
CA VAL A 228 -6.67 -8.23 -12.55
C VAL A 228 -5.39 -9.00 -12.88
N VAL A 229 -5.23 -10.21 -12.34
CA VAL A 229 -4.08 -11.08 -12.66
C VAL A 229 -4.01 -11.41 -14.15
N ALA A 230 -5.13 -11.83 -14.74
CA ALA A 230 -5.20 -12.12 -16.18
C ALA A 230 -4.90 -10.87 -17.02
N HIS A 231 -5.46 -9.71 -16.64
CA HIS A 231 -5.19 -8.43 -17.29
C HIS A 231 -3.69 -8.10 -17.32
N GLU A 232 -3.01 -8.19 -16.17
CA GLU A 232 -1.58 -7.91 -16.11
C GLU A 232 -0.74 -8.94 -16.88
N LEU A 233 -1.16 -10.22 -16.91
CA LEU A 233 -0.48 -11.23 -17.71
C LEU A 233 -0.65 -11.01 -19.22
N SER A 234 -1.84 -10.57 -19.67
CA SER A 234 -2.10 -10.22 -21.06
C SER A 234 -1.17 -9.11 -21.56
N HIS A 235 -0.79 -8.19 -20.67
CA HIS A 235 0.19 -7.17 -21.00
C HIS A 235 1.53 -7.72 -21.45
N LEU A 236 1.94 -8.92 -21.03
CA LEU A 236 3.17 -9.56 -21.49
C LEU A 236 3.16 -9.91 -22.99
N ARG A 237 1.98 -9.96 -23.63
CA ARG A 237 1.84 -10.09 -25.08
C ARG A 237 1.59 -8.76 -25.77
N VAL A 238 0.76 -7.91 -25.19
CA VAL A 238 0.31 -6.64 -25.79
C VAL A 238 0.33 -5.54 -24.75
N MET A 239 1.26 -4.58 -24.88
CA MET A 239 1.48 -3.53 -23.87
C MET A 239 0.44 -2.42 -23.85
N ASP A 240 -0.44 -2.37 -24.85
CA ASP A 240 -1.55 -1.44 -24.94
C ASP A 240 -2.89 -2.17 -24.76
N HIS A 241 -3.99 -1.41 -24.65
CA HIS A 241 -5.35 -1.94 -24.54
C HIS A 241 -6.09 -1.97 -25.88
N SER A 242 -5.38 -2.21 -26.98
CA SER A 242 -5.98 -2.36 -28.31
C SER A 242 -6.91 -3.58 -28.41
N PRO A 243 -7.70 -3.75 -29.48
CA PRO A 243 -8.53 -4.95 -29.66
C PRO A 243 -7.76 -6.28 -29.64
N ARG A 244 -6.44 -6.27 -29.83
CA ARG A 244 -5.59 -7.47 -29.74
C ARG A 244 -5.31 -7.90 -28.29
N PHE A 245 -5.50 -7.00 -27.33
CA PHE A 245 -5.30 -7.27 -25.92
C PHE A 245 -6.45 -8.07 -25.30
N TRP A 246 -7.67 -7.79 -25.74
CA TRP A 246 -8.92 -8.38 -25.23
C TRP A 246 -9.23 -9.73 -25.91
#